data_AF-A0A959FKC8-F1
#
_entry.id   AF-A0A959FKC8-F1
#
_cell.length_a   1.000
_cell.length_b   1.000
_cell.length_c   1.000
_cell.angle_alpha   90.00
_cell.angle_beta   90.00
_cell.angle_gamma   90.00
#
_symmetry.space_group_name_H-M   'P 1'
#
loop_
_entity.id
_entity.type
_entity.pdbx_description
1 polymer ?
#
loop_
_entity_poly.entity_id
_entity_poly.type
_entity_poly.pdbx_seq_one_letter_code
_entity_poly.pdbx_strand_id
1 'polypeptide(L)'
;MAKQKKPKPEQQIEQDLEKLYDFLGQQEFENIEELQAFLDQTLGKTVDEIIPANQGPKSKQEQSAELLYDAYEAPTPAKARKMAKQALELDPDNANAYCFLADMASDVEKAIDLYAQGMAAGERRIGQEEFEEMKGHFWGFHETRPYMRAKAGYAGCLYLMGRNEESLAQYAEMIAFNPDDNQGVRYFLATLLVHLEKWEEYEALIKQYGEETTAMWLYTYAMSIFKREGATPRANQALHDAYQANPHVVAFLTGRKPIPDMLPDHYSLGDEDEAVLYIEESSPLWIETEGALEWVLDFYEQRKSIN
;
A
#
# COMPACT_ATOMS: atom_id res chain seq x y z
N MET A 1 34.05 13.59 -14.48
CA MET A 1 33.30 12.43 -13.95
C MET A 1 32.10 12.98 -13.20
N ALA A 2 30.93 13.00 -13.84
CA ALA A 2 29.70 13.40 -13.17
C ALA A 2 29.40 12.38 -12.07
N LYS A 3 29.36 12.83 -10.81
CA LYS A 3 28.85 12.00 -9.72
C LYS A 3 27.41 11.65 -10.10
N GLN A 4 27.12 10.37 -10.34
CA GLN A 4 25.74 9.90 -10.40
C GLN A 4 25.07 10.35 -9.09
N LYS A 5 24.11 11.27 -9.19
CA LYS A 5 23.25 11.62 -8.06
C LYS A 5 22.55 10.32 -7.65
N LYS A 6 22.59 9.99 -6.35
CA LYS A 6 21.77 8.89 -5.83
C LYS A 6 20.31 9.16 -6.24
N PRO A 7 19.53 8.12 -6.61
CA PRO A 7 18.10 8.29 -6.86
C PRO A 7 17.45 8.96 -5.64
N LYS A 8 16.56 9.92 -5.89
CA LYS A 8 15.78 10.58 -4.83
C LYS A 8 14.87 9.53 -4.18
N PRO A 9 14.70 9.52 -2.84
CA PRO A 9 13.69 8.70 -2.19
C PRO A 9 12.30 8.98 -2.79
N GLU A 10 11.43 7.98 -2.87
CA GLU A 10 10.07 8.12 -3.43
C GLU A 10 9.28 9.26 -2.79
N GLN A 11 9.45 9.41 -1.48
CA GLN A 11 8.82 10.48 -0.70
C GLN A 11 9.29 11.88 -1.14
N GLN A 12 10.55 12.04 -1.56
CA GLN A 12 11.05 13.31 -2.10
C GLN A 12 10.47 13.58 -3.49
N ILE A 13 10.27 12.54 -4.31
CA ILE A 13 9.63 12.68 -5.62
C ILE A 13 8.18 13.12 -5.43
N GLU A 14 7.46 12.52 -4.49
CA GLU A 14 6.10 12.91 -4.16
C GLU A 14 6.01 14.37 -3.69
N GLN A 15 6.90 14.82 -2.80
CA GLN A 15 6.94 16.22 -2.36
C GLN A 15 7.20 17.19 -3.51
N ASP A 16 8.13 16.83 -4.40
CA ASP A 16 8.45 17.65 -5.55
C ASP A 16 7.23 17.76 -6.49
N LEU A 17 6.50 16.66 -6.67
CA LEU A 17 5.24 16.64 -7.43
C LEU A 17 4.15 17.47 -6.73
N GLU A 18 3.97 17.33 -5.42
CA GLU A 18 3.03 18.12 -4.61
C GLU A 18 3.30 19.62 -4.78
N LYS A 19 4.55 20.06 -4.60
CA LYS A 19 4.94 21.45 -4.84
C LYS A 19 4.61 21.91 -6.26
N LEU A 20 4.82 21.05 -7.25
CA LEU A 20 4.50 21.36 -8.65
C LEU A 20 2.98 21.50 -8.86
N TYR A 21 2.18 20.62 -8.28
CA TYR A 21 0.72 20.70 -8.35
C TYR A 21 0.18 21.95 -7.66
N ASP A 22 0.67 22.26 -6.46
CA ASP A 22 0.32 23.50 -5.74
C ASP A 22 0.66 24.75 -6.56
N PHE A 23 1.86 24.76 -7.16
CA PHE A 23 2.28 25.85 -8.01
C PHE A 23 1.38 26.01 -9.23
N LEU A 24 1.05 24.91 -9.91
CA LEU A 24 0.15 24.91 -11.07
C LEU A 24 -1.26 25.36 -10.69
N GLY A 25 -1.77 24.94 -9.53
CA GLY A 25 -3.09 25.36 -9.03
C GLY A 25 -3.17 26.85 -8.65
N GLN A 26 -2.03 27.48 -8.38
CA GLN A 26 -1.94 28.93 -8.16
C GLN A 26 -1.79 29.74 -9.46
N GLN A 27 -1.49 29.09 -10.59
CA GLN A 27 -1.44 29.76 -11.88
C GLN A 27 -2.83 29.82 -12.51
N GLU A 28 -3.15 30.92 -13.19
CA GLU A 28 -4.31 31.01 -14.06
C GLU A 28 -3.88 30.70 -15.49
N PHE A 29 -4.33 29.58 -16.05
CA PHE A 29 -4.17 29.26 -17.47
C PHE A 29 -5.50 29.53 -18.19
N GLU A 30 -5.48 30.32 -19.25
CA GLU A 30 -6.70 30.69 -20.00
C GLU A 30 -7.25 29.51 -20.82
N ASN A 31 -6.38 28.57 -21.22
CA ASN A 31 -6.73 27.42 -22.05
C ASN A 31 -5.68 26.28 -21.96
N ILE A 32 -6.00 25.14 -22.58
CA ILE A 32 -5.12 23.95 -22.61
C ILE A 32 -3.83 24.26 -23.39
N GLU A 33 -3.87 25.09 -24.42
CA GLU A 33 -2.68 25.43 -25.21
C GLU A 33 -1.64 26.18 -24.37
N GLU A 34 -2.07 27.06 -23.45
CA GLU A 34 -1.20 27.77 -22.52
C GLU A 34 -0.58 26.82 -21.48
N LEU A 35 -1.39 25.92 -20.91
CA LEU A 35 -0.89 24.86 -20.02
C LEU A 35 0.14 23.98 -20.74
N GLN A 36 -0.16 23.55 -21.97
CA GLN A 36 0.75 22.72 -22.77
C GLN A 36 2.06 23.46 -23.07
N ALA A 37 2.00 24.74 -23.43
CA ALA A 37 3.17 25.57 -23.67
C ALA A 37 4.02 25.74 -22.40
N PHE A 38 3.40 25.88 -21.23
CA PHE A 38 4.09 25.89 -19.95
C PHE A 38 4.78 24.55 -19.66
N LEU A 39 4.10 23.42 -19.86
CA LEU A 39 4.67 22.08 -19.68
C LEU A 39 5.86 21.83 -20.62
N ASP A 40 5.75 22.24 -21.88
CA ASP A 40 6.84 22.12 -22.85
C ASP A 40 8.07 22.97 -22.45
N GLN A 41 7.86 24.16 -21.89
CA GLN A 41 8.93 25.04 -21.41
C GLN A 41 9.57 24.57 -20.09
N THR A 42 8.90 23.69 -19.36
CA THR A 42 9.38 23.12 -18.09
C THR A 42 9.98 21.73 -18.25
N LEU A 43 9.84 21.13 -19.44
CA LEU A 43 10.41 19.83 -19.77
C LEU A 43 11.93 19.79 -19.51
N GLY A 44 12.37 18.84 -18.69
CA GLY A 44 13.79 18.66 -18.34
C GLY A 44 14.31 19.61 -17.25
N LYS A 45 13.49 20.52 -16.72
CA LYS A 45 13.80 21.30 -15.52
C LYS A 45 13.40 20.53 -14.26
N THR A 46 14.14 20.75 -13.19
CA THR A 46 13.77 20.28 -11.84
C THR A 46 12.65 21.15 -11.27
N VAL A 47 11.88 20.63 -10.31
CA VAL A 47 10.82 21.39 -9.63
C VAL A 47 11.36 22.69 -9.01
N ASP A 48 12.56 22.65 -8.43
CA ASP A 48 13.24 23.84 -7.88
C ASP A 48 13.63 24.89 -8.95
N GLU A 49 13.75 24.49 -10.22
CA GLU A 49 14.01 25.39 -11.35
C GLU A 49 12.73 25.94 -11.98
N ILE A 50 11.59 25.27 -11.77
CA ILE A 50 10.27 25.65 -12.28
C ILE A 50 9.60 26.62 -11.30
N ILE A 51 9.63 26.28 -10.01
CA ILE A 51 9.00 27.04 -8.95
C ILE A 51 9.99 28.11 -8.46
N PRO A 52 9.64 29.40 -8.51
CA PRO A 52 10.47 30.44 -7.91
C PRO A 52 10.75 30.10 -6.45
N ALA A 53 12.01 30.07 -6.04
CA ALA A 53 12.37 29.84 -4.64
C ALA A 53 11.55 30.79 -3.74
N ASN A 54 10.73 30.22 -2.86
CA ASN A 54 9.86 30.99 -1.97
C ASN A 54 10.75 31.93 -1.14
N GLN A 55 10.64 33.24 -1.36
CA GLN A 55 11.45 34.25 -0.68
C GLN A 55 10.91 34.62 0.72
N GLY A 56 9.75 34.07 1.09
CA GLY A 56 9.11 34.25 2.39
C GLY A 56 9.55 33.24 3.45
N PRO A 57 9.25 33.50 4.74
CA PRO A 57 9.44 32.50 5.79
C PRO A 57 8.51 31.31 5.56
N LYS A 58 9.04 30.09 5.71
CA LYS A 58 8.27 28.86 5.57
C LYS A 58 7.11 28.81 6.56
N SER A 59 5.95 28.32 6.12
CA SER A 59 4.79 28.04 6.98
C SER A 59 5.13 26.94 8.00
N LYS A 60 4.32 26.82 9.06
CA LYS A 60 4.51 25.72 10.03
C LYS A 60 4.30 24.35 9.38
N GLN A 61 3.42 24.26 8.39
CA GLN A 61 3.14 23.03 7.65
C GLN A 61 4.36 22.62 6.81
N GLU A 62 4.96 23.58 6.09
CA GLU A 62 6.20 23.34 5.33
C GLU A 62 7.35 22.92 6.25
N GLN A 63 7.53 23.62 7.38
CA GLN A 63 8.55 23.26 8.37
C GLN A 63 8.31 21.86 8.97
N SER A 64 7.05 21.52 9.25
CA SER A 64 6.67 20.19 9.74
C SER A 64 6.99 19.11 8.71
N ALA A 65 6.65 19.32 7.44
CA ALA A 65 6.91 18.36 6.38
C ALA A 65 8.42 18.13 6.22
N GLU A 66 9.21 19.20 6.13
CA GLU A 66 10.68 19.12 6.07
C GLU A 66 11.29 18.38 7.25
N LEU A 67 10.79 18.64 8.46
CA LEU A 67 11.29 17.97 9.65
C LEU A 67 10.96 16.46 9.66
N LEU A 68 9.83 16.06 9.07
CA LEU A 68 9.48 14.67 8.86
C LEU A 68 10.40 14.02 7.81
N TYR A 69 10.75 14.72 6.72
CA TYR A 69 11.73 14.22 5.74
C TYR A 69 13.09 13.97 6.40
N ASP A 70 13.57 14.93 7.20
CA ASP A 70 14.81 14.76 7.98
C ASP A 70 14.71 13.58 8.97
N ALA A 71 13.49 13.21 9.41
CA ALA A 71 13.27 12.08 10.30
C ALA A 71 13.52 10.73 9.59
N TYR A 72 13.14 10.58 8.31
CA TYR A 72 13.42 9.38 7.52
C TYR A 72 14.91 9.13 7.33
N GLU A 73 15.71 10.19 7.20
CA GLU A 73 17.17 10.11 7.06
C GLU A 73 17.92 10.16 8.39
N ALA A 74 17.21 10.18 9.52
CA ALA A 74 17.86 10.35 10.81
C ALA A 74 18.75 9.14 11.16
N PRO A 75 19.98 9.36 11.68
CA PRO A 75 20.95 8.30 11.94
C PRO A 75 20.54 7.29 13.02
N THR A 76 19.48 7.57 13.79
CA THR A 76 19.01 6.68 14.86
C THR A 76 17.49 6.73 14.97
N PRO A 77 16.83 5.62 15.34
CA PRO A 77 15.39 5.59 15.60
C PRO A 77 14.95 6.59 16.68
N ALA A 78 15.78 6.84 17.69
CA ALA A 78 15.46 7.81 18.73
C ALA A 78 15.39 9.25 18.19
N LYS A 79 16.31 9.62 17.28
CA LYS A 79 16.32 10.94 16.65
C LYS A 79 15.17 11.07 15.64
N ALA A 80 14.94 10.06 14.80
CA ALA A 80 13.80 9.98 13.90
C ALA A 80 12.48 10.25 14.64
N ARG A 81 12.22 9.49 15.71
CA ARG A 81 11.02 9.63 16.54
C ARG A 81 10.88 11.02 17.16
N LYS A 82 11.99 11.63 17.59
CA LYS A 82 11.98 13.00 18.13
C LYS A 82 11.60 14.01 17.05
N MET A 83 12.16 13.90 15.86
CA MET A 83 11.90 14.83 14.75
C MET A 83 10.44 14.73 14.27
N ALA A 84 9.91 13.51 14.12
CA ALA A 84 8.49 13.31 13.79
C ALA A 84 7.54 13.89 14.86
N LYS A 85 7.88 13.79 16.15
CA LYS A 85 7.10 14.45 17.22
C LYS A 85 7.17 15.98 17.13
N GLN A 86 8.34 16.53 16.85
CA GLN A 86 8.50 17.97 16.65
C GLN A 86 7.77 18.46 15.40
N ALA A 87 7.63 17.63 14.37
CA ALA A 87 6.80 17.92 13.21
C ALA A 87 5.33 18.10 13.65
N LEU A 88 4.80 17.19 14.47
CA LEU A 88 3.45 17.31 15.05
C LEU A 88 3.27 18.52 15.99
N GLU A 89 4.33 18.97 16.67
CA GLU A 89 4.28 20.22 17.47
C GLU A 89 4.12 21.46 16.59
N LEU A 90 4.67 21.43 15.37
CA LEU A 90 4.52 22.50 14.38
C LEU A 90 3.17 22.43 13.68
N ASP A 91 2.76 21.23 13.29
CA ASP A 91 1.54 20.95 12.55
C ASP A 91 0.84 19.68 13.09
N PRO A 92 -0.15 19.82 13.98
CA PRO A 92 -0.90 18.70 14.54
C PRO A 92 -1.73 17.93 13.50
N ASP A 93 -1.90 18.47 12.29
CA ASP A 93 -2.65 17.86 11.19
C ASP A 93 -1.73 17.21 10.14
N ASN A 94 -0.45 16.99 10.46
CA ASN A 94 0.47 16.23 9.61
C ASN A 94 0.22 14.71 9.76
N ALA A 95 -0.70 14.18 8.96
CA ALA A 95 -1.05 12.76 8.94
C ALA A 95 0.16 11.84 8.68
N ASN A 96 1.09 12.24 7.78
CA ASN A 96 2.28 11.45 7.49
C ASN A 96 3.19 11.28 8.73
N ALA A 97 3.26 12.28 9.61
CA ALA A 97 4.06 12.18 10.84
C ALA A 97 3.45 11.18 11.84
N TYR A 98 2.12 11.05 11.88
CA TYR A 98 1.46 9.98 12.63
C TYR A 98 1.75 8.59 12.03
N CYS A 99 1.63 8.43 10.71
CA CYS A 99 1.98 7.18 10.03
C CYS A 99 3.41 6.75 10.35
N PHE A 100 4.36 7.68 10.20
CA PHE A 100 5.77 7.42 10.52
C PHE A 100 5.97 6.96 11.98
N LEU A 101 5.28 7.60 12.93
CA LEU A 101 5.37 7.20 14.34
C LEU A 101 4.73 5.83 14.59
N ALA A 102 3.67 5.48 13.84
CA ALA A 102 2.99 4.20 13.90
C ALA A 102 3.87 3.08 13.35
N ASP A 103 4.51 3.28 12.18
CA ASP A 103 5.46 2.33 11.59
C ASP A 103 6.64 2.04 12.54
N MET A 104 7.04 3.04 13.33
CA MET A 104 8.08 2.91 14.35
C MET A 104 7.59 2.38 15.70
N ALA A 105 6.30 2.08 15.86
CA ALA A 105 5.78 1.55 17.10
C ALA A 105 6.17 0.08 17.25
N SER A 106 6.60 -0.30 18.45
CA SER A 106 6.93 -1.69 18.78
C SER A 106 5.71 -2.50 19.24
N ASP A 107 4.53 -1.87 19.23
CA ASP A 107 3.30 -2.36 19.83
C ASP A 107 2.16 -2.01 18.88
N VAL A 108 1.37 -3.03 18.52
CA VAL A 108 0.33 -2.91 17.48
C VAL A 108 -0.82 -2.05 17.96
N GLU A 109 -1.21 -2.11 19.25
CA GLU A 109 -2.27 -1.24 19.79
C GLU A 109 -1.88 0.23 19.71
N LYS A 110 -0.62 0.55 20.03
CA LYS A 110 -0.09 1.90 19.86
C LYS A 110 -0.01 2.33 18.39
N ALA A 111 0.32 1.42 17.48
CA ALA A 111 0.29 1.70 16.04
C ALA A 111 -1.13 2.05 15.57
N ILE A 112 -2.14 1.28 16.01
CA ILE A 112 -3.56 1.54 15.76
C ILE A 112 -3.94 2.95 16.21
N ASP A 113 -3.59 3.33 17.44
CA ASP A 113 -3.90 4.67 17.98
C ASP A 113 -3.27 5.79 17.14
N LEU A 114 -2.02 5.59 16.69
CA LEU A 114 -1.30 6.57 15.89
C LEU A 114 -1.87 6.66 14.48
N TYR A 115 -2.16 5.56 13.81
CA TYR A 115 -2.82 5.59 12.49
C TYR A 115 -4.22 6.21 12.57
N ALA A 116 -5.00 5.92 13.62
CA ALA A 116 -6.30 6.56 13.82
C ALA A 116 -6.16 8.09 14.00
N GLN A 117 -5.13 8.55 14.72
CA GLN A 117 -4.81 9.98 14.80
C GLN A 117 -4.39 10.56 13.44
N GLY A 118 -3.63 9.80 12.65
CA GLY A 118 -3.27 10.16 11.27
C GLY A 118 -4.48 10.32 10.36
N MET A 119 -5.44 9.40 10.43
CA MET A 119 -6.72 9.50 9.71
C MET A 119 -7.48 10.77 10.13
N ALA A 120 -7.65 10.99 11.44
CA ALA A 120 -8.34 12.18 11.95
C ALA A 120 -7.65 13.49 11.57
N ALA A 121 -6.30 13.50 11.52
CA ALA A 121 -5.51 14.63 11.03
C ALA A 121 -5.75 14.89 9.53
N GLY A 122 -5.76 13.82 8.73
CA GLY A 122 -6.07 13.88 7.30
C GLY A 122 -7.48 14.43 7.04
N GLU A 123 -8.50 13.94 7.74
CA GLU A 123 -9.88 14.43 7.61
C GLU A 123 -10.00 15.92 7.93
N ARG A 124 -9.33 16.40 8.99
CA ARG A 124 -9.29 17.84 9.31
C ARG A 124 -8.58 18.67 8.25
N ARG A 125 -7.52 18.13 7.66
CA ARG A 125 -6.74 18.80 6.60
C ARG A 125 -7.55 18.93 5.31
N ILE A 126 -8.24 17.86 4.92
CA ILE A 126 -9.03 17.81 3.68
C ILE A 126 -10.27 18.69 3.83
N GLY A 127 -10.95 18.64 4.98
CA GLY A 127 -12.25 19.29 5.15
C GLY A 127 -13.40 18.37 4.74
N GLN A 128 -14.56 18.52 5.40
CA GLN A 128 -15.67 17.57 5.23
C GLN A 128 -16.30 17.65 3.84
N GLU A 129 -16.41 18.84 3.27
CA GLU A 129 -17.05 19.04 1.96
C GLU A 129 -16.17 18.45 0.85
N GLU A 130 -14.90 18.83 0.84
CA GLU A 130 -13.88 18.34 -0.06
C GLU A 130 -13.71 16.81 0.05
N PHE A 131 -13.73 16.27 1.26
CA PHE A 131 -13.61 14.83 1.48
C PHE A 131 -14.74 14.07 0.77
N GLU A 132 -15.98 14.53 0.87
CA GLU A 132 -17.11 13.90 0.18
C GLU A 132 -17.05 14.09 -1.33
N GLU A 133 -16.66 15.27 -1.81
CA GLU A 133 -16.53 15.55 -3.26
C GLU A 133 -15.44 14.73 -3.94
N MET A 134 -14.36 14.43 -3.23
CA MET A 134 -13.22 13.70 -3.79
C MET A 134 -13.43 12.17 -3.81
N LYS A 135 -14.45 11.62 -3.13
CA LYS A 135 -14.67 10.16 -3.04
C LYS A 135 -14.78 9.53 -4.43
N GLY A 136 -14.10 8.40 -4.61
CA GLY A 136 -13.95 7.74 -5.91
C GLY A 136 -12.74 8.22 -6.70
N HIS A 137 -12.10 9.32 -6.28
CA HIS A 137 -10.97 9.94 -6.97
C HIS A 137 -9.83 10.32 -6.03
N PHE A 138 -9.80 9.77 -4.79
CA PHE A 138 -8.84 10.18 -3.75
C PHE A 138 -7.40 10.19 -4.27
N TRP A 139 -6.97 9.17 -5.01
CA TRP A 139 -5.57 9.11 -5.45
C TRP A 139 -5.13 10.26 -6.37
N GLY A 140 -6.08 10.86 -7.09
CA GLY A 140 -5.85 12.05 -7.91
C GLY A 140 -5.56 13.31 -7.10
N PHE A 141 -5.98 13.36 -5.84
CA PHE A 141 -5.81 14.48 -4.92
C PHE A 141 -4.72 14.17 -3.90
N HIS A 142 -3.60 14.87 -4.00
CA HIS A 142 -2.42 14.61 -3.18
C HIS A 142 -2.70 14.81 -1.68
N GLU A 143 -3.61 15.72 -1.34
CA GLU A 143 -4.07 16.06 0.01
C GLU A 143 -4.74 14.86 0.71
N THR A 144 -5.34 13.94 -0.05
CA THR A 144 -6.01 12.75 0.51
C THR A 144 -5.06 11.56 0.72
N ARG A 145 -3.88 11.57 0.09
CA ARG A 145 -2.93 10.44 0.16
C ARG A 145 -2.43 10.17 1.58
N PRO A 146 -2.10 11.17 2.42
CA PRO A 146 -1.74 10.94 3.81
C PRO A 146 -2.85 10.23 4.60
N TYR A 147 -4.13 10.58 4.36
CA TYR A 147 -5.27 9.89 4.95
C TYR A 147 -5.34 8.42 4.51
N MET A 148 -5.21 8.16 3.21
CA MET A 148 -5.26 6.80 2.65
C MET A 148 -4.11 5.92 3.17
N ARG A 149 -2.91 6.48 3.38
CA ARG A 149 -1.79 5.77 4.02
C ARG A 149 -2.09 5.42 5.46
N ALA A 150 -2.62 6.38 6.24
CA ALA A 150 -3.01 6.14 7.62
C ALA A 150 -4.08 5.04 7.71
N LYS A 151 -5.05 5.07 6.81
CA LYS A 151 -6.13 4.08 6.73
C LYS A 151 -5.62 2.68 6.37
N ALA A 152 -4.69 2.56 5.42
CA ALA A 152 -4.04 1.28 5.10
C ALA A 152 -3.29 0.70 6.31
N GLY A 153 -2.48 1.52 6.98
CA GLY A 153 -1.74 1.09 8.18
C GLY A 153 -2.67 0.67 9.32
N TYR A 154 -3.75 1.42 9.53
CA TYR A 154 -4.79 1.08 10.50
C TYR A 154 -5.45 -0.27 10.16
N ALA A 155 -5.86 -0.48 8.91
CA ALA A 155 -6.44 -1.73 8.44
C ALA A 155 -5.49 -2.93 8.59
N GLY A 156 -4.20 -2.75 8.28
CA GLY A 156 -3.18 -3.77 8.48
C GLY A 156 -2.98 -4.12 9.96
N CYS A 157 -2.97 -3.13 10.86
CA CYS A 157 -2.88 -3.41 12.29
C CYS A 157 -4.12 -4.13 12.84
N LEU A 158 -5.32 -3.80 12.34
CA LEU A 158 -6.54 -4.55 12.68
C LEU A 158 -6.41 -6.02 12.26
N TYR A 159 -5.88 -6.27 11.07
CA TYR A 159 -5.62 -7.63 10.58
C TYR A 159 -4.65 -8.39 11.48
N LEU A 160 -3.51 -7.77 11.84
CA LEU A 160 -2.52 -8.37 12.75
C LEU A 160 -3.10 -8.71 14.14
N MET A 161 -4.13 -7.98 14.58
CA MET A 161 -4.85 -8.25 15.84
C MET A 161 -5.97 -9.28 15.69
N GLY A 162 -6.16 -9.88 14.50
CA GLY A 162 -7.24 -10.81 14.20
C GLY A 162 -8.61 -10.15 14.09
N ARG A 163 -8.69 -8.81 14.01
CA ARG A 163 -9.93 -8.03 13.88
C ARG A 163 -10.34 -7.98 12.40
N ASN A 164 -10.49 -9.15 11.78
CA ASN A 164 -10.58 -9.31 10.33
C ASN A 164 -11.80 -8.60 9.71
N GLU A 165 -12.97 -8.64 10.35
CA GLU A 165 -14.17 -7.94 9.86
C GLU A 165 -13.97 -6.41 9.87
N GLU A 166 -13.26 -5.88 10.88
CA GLU A 166 -12.97 -4.44 10.94
C GLU A 166 -11.92 -4.05 9.90
N SER A 167 -10.87 -4.86 9.72
CA SER A 167 -9.87 -4.66 8.66
C SER A 167 -10.52 -4.67 7.27
N LEU A 168 -11.38 -5.65 7.01
CA LEU A 168 -12.15 -5.76 5.77
C LEU A 168 -12.99 -4.51 5.50
N ALA A 169 -13.67 -3.97 6.51
CA ALA A 169 -14.46 -2.75 6.36
C ALA A 169 -13.58 -1.55 5.96
N GLN A 170 -12.38 -1.43 6.52
CA GLN A 170 -11.46 -0.35 6.17
C GLN A 170 -10.95 -0.48 4.73
N TYR A 171 -10.52 -1.68 4.31
CA TYR A 171 -10.04 -1.90 2.94
C TYR A 171 -11.16 -1.75 1.91
N ALA A 172 -12.37 -2.22 2.19
CA ALA A 172 -13.52 -2.02 1.30
C ALA A 172 -13.84 -0.53 1.11
N GLU A 173 -13.77 0.27 2.18
CA GLU A 173 -13.96 1.72 2.09
C GLU A 173 -12.83 2.39 1.29
N MET A 174 -11.58 1.93 1.42
CA MET A 174 -10.47 2.41 0.58
C MET A 174 -10.72 2.17 -0.91
N ILE A 175 -11.26 1.00 -1.29
CA ILE A 175 -11.66 0.73 -2.69
C ILE A 175 -12.79 1.66 -3.14
N ALA A 176 -13.73 2.00 -2.26
CA ALA A 176 -14.77 2.99 -2.59
C ALA A 176 -14.20 4.40 -2.79
N PHE A 177 -13.17 4.79 -2.02
CA PHE A 177 -12.50 6.08 -2.15
C PHE A 177 -11.56 6.14 -3.36
N ASN A 178 -10.97 5.01 -3.74
CA ASN A 178 -10.09 4.86 -4.90
C ASN A 178 -10.35 3.54 -5.66
N PRO A 179 -11.34 3.49 -6.56
CA PRO A 179 -11.70 2.27 -7.30
C PRO A 179 -10.61 1.77 -8.24
N ASP A 180 -9.69 2.63 -8.67
CA ASP A 180 -8.53 2.25 -9.49
C ASP A 180 -7.44 1.53 -8.67
N ASP A 181 -7.57 1.53 -7.34
CA ASP A 181 -6.72 0.82 -6.39
C ASP A 181 -5.20 0.96 -6.65
N ASN A 182 -4.76 2.22 -6.71
CA ASN A 182 -3.34 2.53 -6.92
C ASN A 182 -2.43 2.03 -5.78
N GLN A 183 -2.99 1.67 -4.63
CA GLN A 183 -2.24 1.17 -3.47
C GLN A 183 -2.19 -0.36 -3.40
N GLY A 184 -2.89 -1.08 -4.28
CA GLY A 184 -2.92 -2.55 -4.24
C GLY A 184 -3.73 -3.13 -3.07
N VAL A 185 -4.65 -2.37 -2.49
CA VAL A 185 -5.54 -2.80 -1.40
C VAL A 185 -6.42 -3.99 -1.82
N ARG A 186 -6.70 -4.16 -3.11
CA ARG A 186 -7.51 -5.26 -3.61
C ARG A 186 -6.95 -6.65 -3.26
N TYR A 187 -5.64 -6.79 -3.09
CA TYR A 187 -5.02 -8.06 -2.70
C TYR A 187 -5.40 -8.44 -1.26
N PHE A 188 -5.18 -7.52 -0.31
CA PHE A 188 -5.61 -7.65 1.09
C PHE A 188 -7.11 -7.90 1.21
N LEU A 189 -7.91 -7.13 0.47
CA LEU A 189 -9.36 -7.28 0.47
C LEU A 189 -9.78 -8.66 -0.08
N ALA A 190 -9.20 -9.12 -1.19
CA ALA A 190 -9.47 -10.43 -1.76
C ALA A 190 -9.15 -11.56 -0.76
N THR A 191 -7.99 -11.51 -0.12
CA THR A 191 -7.57 -12.50 0.89
C THR A 191 -8.54 -12.53 2.07
N LEU A 192 -8.90 -11.37 2.61
CA LEU A 192 -9.86 -11.26 3.72
C LEU A 192 -11.26 -11.74 3.36
N LEU A 193 -11.75 -11.42 2.16
CA LEU A 193 -13.05 -11.88 1.68
C LEU A 193 -13.10 -13.41 1.58
N VAL A 194 -12.04 -14.05 1.10
CA VAL A 194 -11.93 -15.53 1.07
C VAL A 194 -11.78 -16.10 2.48
N HIS A 195 -11.00 -15.46 3.35
CA HIS A 195 -10.83 -15.89 4.75
C HIS A 195 -12.16 -15.91 5.49
N LEU A 196 -12.94 -14.83 5.36
CA LEU A 196 -14.24 -14.62 6.01
C LEU A 196 -15.43 -15.21 5.23
N GLU A 197 -15.18 -15.91 4.12
CA GLU A 197 -16.21 -16.56 3.30
C GLU A 197 -17.29 -15.60 2.75
N LYS A 198 -16.91 -14.35 2.47
CA LYS A 198 -17.77 -13.30 1.89
C LYS A 198 -17.80 -13.44 0.36
N TRP A 199 -18.43 -14.52 -0.12
CA TRP A 199 -18.32 -14.96 -1.51
C TRP A 199 -18.93 -14.00 -2.52
N GLU A 200 -20.05 -13.35 -2.18
CA GLU A 200 -20.74 -12.43 -3.08
C GLU A 200 -19.88 -11.18 -3.35
N GLU A 201 -19.28 -10.64 -2.29
CA GLU A 201 -18.36 -9.51 -2.34
C GLU A 201 -17.03 -9.89 -3.01
N TYR A 202 -16.52 -11.11 -2.78
CA TYR A 202 -15.36 -11.64 -3.51
C TYR A 202 -15.63 -11.73 -5.01
N GLU A 203 -16.77 -12.29 -5.42
CA GLU A 203 -17.13 -12.41 -6.84
C GLU A 203 -17.32 -11.02 -7.49
N ALA A 204 -17.85 -10.04 -6.75
CA ALA A 204 -17.92 -8.66 -7.20
C ALA A 204 -16.53 -8.04 -7.40
N LEU A 205 -15.60 -8.27 -6.48
CA LEU A 205 -14.22 -7.77 -6.55
C LEU A 205 -13.47 -8.37 -7.76
N ILE A 206 -13.54 -9.69 -7.95
CA ILE A 206 -12.92 -10.36 -9.10
C ILE A 206 -13.51 -9.85 -10.41
N LYS A 207 -14.81 -9.57 -10.45
CA LYS A 207 -15.45 -8.99 -11.64
C LYS A 207 -14.98 -7.56 -11.92
N GLN A 208 -14.71 -6.76 -10.87
CA GLN A 208 -14.25 -5.38 -11.01
C GLN A 208 -12.83 -5.30 -11.58
N TYR A 209 -11.90 -6.10 -11.07
CA TYR A 209 -10.48 -6.03 -11.46
C TYR A 209 -10.08 -7.03 -12.55
N GLY A 210 -10.86 -8.10 -12.74
CA GLY A 210 -10.66 -9.06 -13.81
C GLY A 210 -9.53 -10.06 -13.55
N GLU A 211 -8.89 -10.49 -14.63
CA GLU A 211 -7.79 -11.45 -14.59
C GLU A 211 -6.48 -10.73 -14.27
N GLU A 212 -5.75 -11.22 -13.26
CA GLU A 212 -4.39 -10.78 -12.93
C GLU A 212 -3.47 -12.00 -12.81
N THR A 213 -2.18 -11.79 -13.07
CA THR A 213 -1.17 -12.86 -13.06
C THR A 213 -0.24 -12.80 -11.85
N THR A 214 -0.53 -11.94 -10.86
CA THR A 214 0.27 -11.85 -9.64
C THR A 214 0.09 -13.10 -8.79
N ALA A 215 1.12 -13.45 -8.00
CA ALA A 215 1.02 -14.54 -7.05
C ALA A 215 -0.16 -14.32 -6.07
N MET A 216 -0.29 -13.10 -5.56
CA MET A 216 -1.35 -12.71 -4.63
C MET A 216 -2.75 -13.01 -5.20
N TRP A 217 -3.00 -12.68 -6.46
CA TRP A 217 -4.31 -12.91 -7.08
C TRP A 217 -4.57 -14.40 -7.37
N LEU A 218 -3.60 -15.08 -7.97
CA LEU A 218 -3.76 -16.46 -8.44
C LEU A 218 -3.88 -17.45 -7.29
N TYR A 219 -3.07 -17.29 -6.24
CA TYR A 219 -3.14 -18.17 -5.07
C TYR A 219 -4.41 -17.92 -4.24
N THR A 220 -4.83 -16.66 -4.08
CA THR A 220 -6.11 -16.35 -3.42
C THR A 220 -7.30 -16.89 -4.23
N TYR A 221 -7.25 -16.84 -5.55
CA TYR A 221 -8.26 -17.48 -6.40
C TYR A 221 -8.27 -19.01 -6.23
N ALA A 222 -7.11 -19.66 -6.21
CA ALA A 222 -7.02 -21.10 -5.95
C ALA A 222 -7.61 -21.47 -4.58
N MET A 223 -7.32 -20.67 -3.55
CA MET A 223 -7.91 -20.84 -2.21
C MET A 223 -9.42 -20.63 -2.18
N SER A 224 -9.95 -19.66 -2.95
CA SER A 224 -11.40 -19.45 -3.04
C SER A 224 -12.14 -20.69 -3.57
N ILE A 225 -11.56 -21.38 -4.55
CA ILE A 225 -12.13 -22.61 -5.12
C ILE A 225 -11.97 -23.75 -4.12
N PHE A 226 -10.77 -23.95 -3.57
CA PHE A 226 -10.51 -25.03 -2.61
C PHE A 226 -11.43 -24.93 -1.39
N LYS A 227 -11.60 -23.74 -0.82
CA LYS A 227 -12.44 -23.56 0.37
C LYS A 227 -13.92 -23.86 0.10
N ARG A 228 -14.41 -23.64 -1.12
CA ARG A 228 -15.80 -23.92 -1.54
C ARG A 228 -16.03 -25.37 -1.97
N GLU A 229 -15.05 -25.98 -2.62
CA GLU A 229 -15.25 -27.23 -3.37
C GLU A 229 -14.33 -28.38 -2.88
N GLY A 230 -13.32 -28.09 -2.07
CA GLY A 230 -12.23 -29.00 -1.73
C GLY A 230 -11.21 -29.17 -2.88
N ALA A 231 -10.38 -30.22 -2.78
CA ALA A 231 -9.35 -30.57 -3.77
C ALA A 231 -9.93 -31.14 -5.09
N THR A 232 -10.78 -30.38 -5.77
CA THR A 232 -11.36 -30.75 -7.06
C THR A 232 -10.36 -30.59 -8.21
N PRO A 233 -10.59 -31.20 -9.39
CA PRO A 233 -9.77 -30.93 -10.58
C PRO A 233 -9.68 -29.44 -10.93
N ARG A 234 -10.75 -28.68 -10.65
CA ARG A 234 -10.78 -27.22 -10.85
C ARG A 234 -9.84 -26.51 -9.86
N ALA A 235 -9.91 -26.83 -8.58
CA ALA A 235 -8.98 -26.28 -7.57
C ALA A 235 -7.52 -26.63 -7.91
N ASN A 236 -7.27 -27.89 -8.28
CA ASN A 236 -5.94 -28.37 -8.67
C ASN A 236 -5.39 -27.65 -9.90
N GLN A 237 -6.24 -27.34 -10.88
CA GLN A 237 -5.84 -26.53 -12.04
C GLN A 237 -5.52 -25.09 -11.64
N ALA A 238 -6.35 -24.45 -10.80
CA ALA A 238 -6.08 -23.10 -10.32
C ALA A 238 -4.76 -23.03 -9.52
N LEU A 239 -4.51 -24.00 -8.63
CA LEU A 239 -3.24 -24.12 -7.92
C LEU A 239 -2.06 -24.39 -8.88
N HIS A 240 -2.29 -25.15 -9.96
CA HIS A 240 -1.28 -25.33 -10.99
C HIS A 240 -0.91 -24.01 -11.66
N ASP A 241 -1.90 -23.21 -12.05
CA ASP A 241 -1.68 -21.94 -12.73
C ASP A 241 -0.95 -20.95 -11.81
N ALA A 242 -1.36 -20.88 -10.53
CA ALA A 242 -0.67 -20.11 -9.49
C ALA A 242 0.78 -20.57 -9.29
N TYR A 243 1.02 -21.88 -9.27
CA TYR A 243 2.36 -22.46 -9.17
C TYR A 243 3.25 -22.17 -10.37
N GLN A 244 2.68 -22.06 -11.59
CA GLN A 244 3.46 -21.66 -12.77
C GLN A 244 3.85 -20.19 -12.72
N ALA A 245 2.97 -19.32 -12.19
CA ALA A 245 3.27 -17.91 -12.04
C ALA A 245 4.34 -17.69 -10.97
N ASN A 246 4.23 -18.34 -9.82
CA ASN A 246 5.20 -18.21 -8.73
C ASN A 246 5.34 -19.49 -7.90
N PRO A 247 6.35 -20.34 -8.14
CA PRO A 247 6.55 -21.59 -7.41
C PRO A 247 7.09 -21.39 -5.98
N HIS A 248 7.60 -20.20 -5.63
CA HIS A 248 8.20 -19.94 -4.32
C HIS A 248 7.16 -19.98 -3.20
N VAL A 249 5.92 -19.57 -3.48
CA VAL A 249 4.79 -19.66 -2.52
C VAL A 249 4.60 -21.09 -2.02
N VAL A 250 4.53 -22.08 -2.92
CA VAL A 250 4.43 -23.50 -2.52
C VAL A 250 5.65 -23.96 -1.72
N ALA A 251 6.85 -23.49 -2.07
CA ALA A 251 8.06 -23.83 -1.31
C ALA A 251 8.01 -23.31 0.14
N PHE A 252 7.42 -22.13 0.37
CA PHE A 252 7.18 -21.60 1.71
C PHE A 252 6.07 -22.35 2.44
N LEU A 253 4.89 -22.53 1.82
CA LEU A 253 3.74 -23.24 2.43
C LEU A 253 4.08 -24.68 2.84
N THR A 254 4.95 -25.35 2.09
CA THR A 254 5.38 -26.73 2.38
C THR A 254 6.62 -26.83 3.27
N GLY A 255 7.13 -25.69 3.78
CA GLY A 255 8.31 -25.64 4.65
C GLY A 255 9.61 -26.09 3.99
N ARG A 256 9.67 -26.16 2.65
CA ARG A 256 10.89 -26.47 1.89
C ARG A 256 11.87 -25.30 1.88
N LYS A 257 11.35 -24.10 2.07
CA LYS A 257 12.10 -22.87 2.22
C LYS A 257 11.65 -22.13 3.49
N PRO A 258 12.57 -21.61 4.32
CA PRO A 258 12.19 -20.75 5.43
C PRO A 258 11.67 -19.41 4.91
N ILE A 259 10.64 -18.88 5.56
CA ILE A 259 10.14 -17.52 5.30
C ILE A 259 11.18 -16.54 5.86
N PRO A 260 11.61 -15.52 5.10
CA PRO A 260 12.51 -14.48 5.60
C PRO A 260 11.91 -13.70 6.79
N ASP A 261 12.76 -13.27 7.73
CA ASP A 261 12.34 -12.46 8.89
C ASP A 261 12.04 -10.99 8.52
N MET A 262 12.47 -10.55 7.34
CA MET A 262 12.32 -9.18 6.85
C MET A 262 11.52 -9.18 5.55
N LEU A 263 10.57 -8.26 5.44
CA LEU A 263 9.85 -8.03 4.20
C LEU A 263 10.76 -7.33 3.17
N PRO A 264 10.57 -7.63 1.88
CA PRO A 264 11.33 -7.00 0.81
C PRO A 264 10.85 -5.55 0.57
N ASP A 265 11.78 -4.66 0.19
CA ASP A 265 11.45 -3.28 -0.17
C ASP A 265 10.73 -3.18 -1.53
N HIS A 266 10.99 -4.15 -2.43
CA HIS A 266 10.47 -4.20 -3.79
C HIS A 266 10.29 -5.66 -4.21
N TYR A 267 9.45 -5.91 -5.22
CA TYR A 267 9.32 -7.22 -5.84
C TYR A 267 9.15 -7.10 -7.36
N SER A 268 9.36 -8.21 -8.04
CA SER A 268 9.02 -8.42 -9.45
C SER A 268 8.07 -9.61 -9.60
N LEU A 269 7.23 -9.61 -10.64
CA LEU A 269 6.30 -10.71 -10.87
C LEU A 269 7.04 -12.06 -11.03
N GLY A 270 6.62 -13.05 -10.25
CA GLY A 270 7.13 -14.40 -10.24
C GLY A 270 8.42 -14.61 -9.42
N ASP A 271 8.97 -13.55 -8.82
CA ASP A 271 10.16 -13.69 -7.98
C ASP A 271 9.82 -14.15 -6.56
N GLU A 272 10.87 -14.38 -5.78
CA GLU A 272 10.73 -14.83 -4.41
C GLU A 272 10.16 -13.76 -3.49
N ASP A 273 10.49 -12.49 -3.73
CA ASP A 273 10.05 -11.36 -2.92
C ASP A 273 8.52 -11.17 -3.03
N GLU A 274 7.94 -11.38 -4.23
CA GLU A 274 6.49 -11.43 -4.42
C GLU A 274 5.85 -12.53 -3.57
N ALA A 275 6.48 -13.70 -3.51
CA ALA A 275 5.97 -14.81 -2.71
C ALA A 275 6.08 -14.53 -1.20
N VAL A 276 7.12 -13.83 -0.75
CA VAL A 276 7.25 -13.41 0.65
C VAL A 276 6.12 -12.47 1.05
N LEU A 277 5.80 -11.47 0.21
CA LEU A 277 4.70 -10.55 0.45
C LEU A 277 3.36 -11.28 0.53
N TYR A 278 3.08 -12.20 -0.41
CA TYR A 278 1.86 -12.98 -0.37
C TYR A 278 1.76 -13.87 0.87
N ILE A 279 2.85 -14.50 1.30
CA ILE A 279 2.86 -15.39 2.46
C ILE A 279 2.66 -14.61 3.76
N GLU A 280 3.29 -13.45 3.91
CA GLU A 280 3.08 -12.59 5.07
C GLU A 280 1.59 -12.26 5.24
N GLU A 281 0.94 -11.88 4.14
CA GLU A 281 -0.46 -11.51 4.14
C GLU A 281 -1.38 -12.73 4.35
N SER A 282 -1.17 -13.82 3.62
CA SER A 282 -2.17 -14.90 3.48
C SER A 282 -1.95 -16.09 4.41
N SER A 283 -0.86 -16.16 5.17
CA SER A 283 -0.56 -17.32 6.03
C SER A 283 -1.73 -17.74 6.93
N PRO A 284 -2.45 -16.83 7.62
CA PRO A 284 -3.62 -17.19 8.43
C PRO A 284 -4.70 -17.91 7.61
N LEU A 285 -5.00 -17.44 6.39
CA LEU A 285 -5.97 -18.07 5.49
C LEU A 285 -5.60 -19.54 5.20
N TRP A 286 -4.33 -19.82 4.91
CA TRP A 286 -3.84 -21.18 4.63
C TRP A 286 -3.83 -22.07 5.87
N ILE A 287 -3.38 -21.54 7.01
CA ILE A 287 -3.24 -22.30 8.26
C ILE A 287 -4.60 -22.65 8.87
N GLU A 288 -5.55 -21.73 8.80
CA GLU A 288 -6.87 -21.90 9.40
C GLU A 288 -7.86 -22.66 8.51
N THR A 289 -7.58 -22.80 7.21
CA THR A 289 -8.42 -23.58 6.30
C THR A 289 -8.05 -25.06 6.38
N GLU A 290 -8.97 -25.87 6.91
CA GLU A 290 -8.78 -27.31 7.08
C GLU A 290 -8.40 -28.00 5.76
N GLY A 291 -7.31 -28.77 5.78
CA GLY A 291 -6.84 -29.55 4.63
C GLY A 291 -6.07 -28.75 3.56
N ALA A 292 -5.95 -27.43 3.69
CA ALA A 292 -5.32 -26.59 2.65
C ALA A 292 -3.82 -26.86 2.52
N LEU A 293 -3.10 -27.01 3.65
CA LEU A 293 -1.67 -27.31 3.63
C LEU A 293 -1.39 -28.74 3.15
N GLU A 294 -2.21 -29.71 3.54
CA GLU A 294 -2.14 -31.08 3.03
C GLU A 294 -2.37 -31.12 1.51
N TRP A 295 -3.36 -30.37 1.03
CA TRP A 295 -3.65 -30.25 -0.39
C TRP A 295 -2.46 -29.72 -1.21
N VAL A 296 -1.82 -28.66 -0.73
CA VAL A 296 -0.62 -28.09 -1.39
C VAL A 296 0.56 -29.06 -1.34
N LEU A 297 0.74 -29.78 -0.22
CA LEU A 297 1.80 -30.78 -0.08
C LEU A 297 1.60 -31.95 -1.06
N ASP A 298 0.37 -32.47 -1.17
CA ASP A 298 0.02 -33.54 -2.11
C ASP A 298 0.24 -33.08 -3.56
N PHE A 299 -0.19 -31.87 -3.91
CA PHE A 299 0.06 -31.26 -5.21
C PHE A 299 1.57 -31.21 -5.54
N TYR A 300 2.38 -30.80 -4.58
CA TYR A 300 3.83 -30.68 -4.75
C TYR A 300 4.54 -32.03 -4.91
N GLU A 301 4.19 -33.02 -4.10
CA GLU A 301 4.81 -34.36 -4.16
C GLU A 301 4.40 -35.13 -5.43
N GLN A 302 3.17 -34.96 -5.92
CA GLN A 302 2.75 -35.52 -7.21
C GLN A 302 3.62 -34.96 -8.36
N ARG A 303 3.95 -33.67 -8.35
CA ARG A 303 4.79 -33.05 -9.39
C ARG A 303 6.24 -33.54 -9.36
N LYS A 304 6.81 -33.78 -8.18
CA LYS A 304 8.13 -34.41 -8.07
C LYS A 304 8.16 -35.81 -8.67
N SER A 305 7.06 -36.56 -8.59
CA SER A 305 7.02 -37.92 -9.13
C SER A 305 6.95 -37.98 -10.67
N ILE A 306 6.62 -36.85 -11.31
CA ILE A 306 6.45 -36.73 -12.78
C ILE A 306 7.72 -36.19 -13.46
N ASN A 307 8.61 -35.51 -12.72
CA ASN A 307 9.87 -34.93 -13.18
C ASN A 307 11.07 -35.81 -12.80
#